data_AF-A0A068VEW8-F1
#
_entry.id   AF-A0A068VEW8-F1
#
_cell.length_a   1.000
_cell.length_b   1.000
_cell.length_c   1.000
_cell.angle_alpha   90.00
_cell.angle_beta   90.00
_cell.angle_gamma   90.00
#
_symmetry.space_group_name_H-M   'P 1'
#
loop_
_entity.id
_entity.type
_entity.pdbx_description
1 polymer ?
#
loop_
_entity_poly.entity_id
_entity_poly.type
_entity_poly.pdbx_seq_one_letter_code
_entity_poly.pdbx_strand_id
1 'polypeptide(L)'
;METESWATFSETSDSEGCVDDLNDDENSYAYGDIPKLQFRKDVSKARWIYDLEMAEVVERKGKMWTTTGIVRNGKIYCCIEETLFLAEIGALHLLDENDTPLPLKDIYAKMQEKKHGCSWESFEAYKHLKALGYVIGRHGIPWTLKTAKVDSSAQGSTKMNNIVDGESRGSFIITEMFRCLDINEVQPVFDVYPPNSNFKKSSPGTPCFVLCFTSGHPPSKQEIEELGRCCGGCPLKFCNVDHGRVSFFSFNRVELPVLP
;
A
#
# COMPACT_ATOMS: atom_id res chain seq x y z
N MET A 1 46.26 32.86 1.32
CA MET A 1 45.45 33.72 2.21
C MET A 1 45.29 35.03 1.48
N GLU A 2 44.22 35.16 0.68
CA GLU A 2 42.85 35.59 1.07
C GLU A 2 42.69 37.05 0.58
N THR A 3 42.33 37.28 -0.69
CA THR A 3 40.97 37.39 -1.30
C THR A 3 40.06 38.43 -0.65
N GLU A 4 39.96 39.56 -1.36
CA GLU A 4 38.98 40.63 -1.26
C GLU A 4 37.55 40.13 -1.56
N SER A 5 36.54 40.77 -0.97
CA SER A 5 35.23 41.00 -1.60
C SER A 5 34.39 41.94 -0.74
N TRP A 6 34.38 43.21 -1.11
CA TRP A 6 33.45 44.24 -0.64
C TRP A 6 32.04 44.03 -1.20
N ALA A 7 31.01 44.30 -0.38
CA ALA A 7 29.93 45.25 -0.61
C ALA A 7 28.59 44.79 -0.01
N THR A 8 27.94 45.74 0.66
CA THR A 8 26.69 45.64 1.44
C THR A 8 25.55 46.37 0.71
N PHE A 9 24.31 46.14 1.17
CA PHE A 9 23.04 46.85 0.96
C PHE A 9 22.16 46.32 -0.19
N SER A 10 20.84 46.11 -0.02
CA SER A 10 19.86 46.88 0.76
C SER A 10 18.59 46.08 1.09
N GLU A 11 18.02 46.34 2.27
CA GLU A 11 16.61 46.08 2.63
C GLU A 11 15.75 47.26 2.17
N THR A 12 14.52 47.00 1.73
CA THR A 12 13.27 47.66 2.13
C THR A 12 12.12 47.22 1.19
N SER A 13 11.01 46.77 1.77
CA SER A 13 9.66 47.26 1.47
C SER A 13 8.64 46.39 2.19
N ASP A 14 8.09 46.92 3.28
CA ASP A 14 6.85 46.43 3.88
C ASP A 14 5.70 46.63 2.89
N SER A 15 4.93 45.57 2.66
CA SER A 15 3.62 45.65 2.03
C SER A 15 2.69 44.68 2.74
N GLU A 16 1.90 45.21 3.68
CA GLU A 16 0.69 44.56 4.15
C GLU A 16 -0.26 44.34 2.96
N GLY A 17 -0.72 43.10 2.77
CA GLY A 17 -1.61 42.73 1.68
C GLY A 17 -2.40 41.46 2.02
N CYS A 18 -3.71 41.64 2.11
CA CYS A 18 -4.83 40.72 2.30
C CYS A 18 -4.60 39.21 2.29
N VAL A 19 -5.21 38.56 3.29
CA VAL A 19 -5.73 37.19 3.24
C VAL A 19 -6.58 36.99 1.99
N ASP A 20 -6.07 36.25 1.02
CA ASP A 20 -6.88 35.57 0.01
C ASP A 20 -6.91 34.07 0.35
N ASP A 21 -8.10 33.59 0.71
CA ASP A 21 -8.46 32.18 0.78
C ASP A 21 -8.35 31.58 -0.63
N LEU A 22 -7.20 31.02 -0.95
CA LEU A 22 -7.04 30.19 -2.13
C LEU A 22 -7.41 28.74 -1.77
N ASN A 23 -8.64 28.38 -2.14
CA ASN A 23 -9.03 27.00 -2.43
C ASN A 23 -8.07 26.45 -3.49
N ASP A 24 -7.05 25.73 -3.05
CA ASP A 24 -6.08 25.06 -3.91
C ASP A 24 -6.54 23.62 -4.17
N ASP A 25 -7.48 23.49 -5.11
CA ASP A 25 -7.99 22.21 -5.61
C ASP A 25 -7.78 22.18 -7.14
N GLU A 26 -6.53 22.39 -7.60
CA GLU A 26 -6.16 22.17 -9.00
C GLU A 26 -4.70 21.69 -9.13
N ASN A 27 -4.46 20.41 -8.80
CA ASN A 27 -3.13 19.83 -8.95
C ASN A 27 -2.91 19.30 -10.39
N SER A 28 -2.32 20.14 -11.23
CA SER A 28 -1.79 19.79 -12.56
C SER A 28 -0.61 18.80 -12.42
N TYR A 29 -0.79 17.55 -12.83
CA TYR A 29 0.22 16.49 -12.68
C TYR A 29 1.26 16.51 -13.81
N ALA A 30 2.39 17.17 -13.57
CA ALA A 30 3.65 16.90 -14.29
C ALA A 30 4.48 15.87 -13.50
N TYR A 31 5.19 14.99 -14.22
CA TYR A 31 5.97 13.83 -13.73
C TYR A 31 7.20 14.19 -12.84
N GLY A 32 7.21 15.34 -12.18
CA GLY A 32 8.32 15.83 -11.35
C GLY A 32 8.02 16.02 -9.87
N ASP A 33 6.75 16.10 -9.46
CA ASP A 33 6.41 16.36 -8.06
C ASP A 33 5.99 15.06 -7.37
N ILE A 34 6.98 14.36 -6.80
CA ILE A 34 6.72 13.53 -5.62
C ILE A 34 5.96 14.44 -4.64
N PRO A 35 4.80 14.03 -4.08
CA PRO A 35 4.06 14.88 -3.17
C PRO A 35 5.02 15.39 -2.09
N LYS A 36 5.30 16.70 -2.12
CA LYS A 36 6.20 17.35 -1.18
C LYS A 36 5.71 17.01 0.22
N LEU A 37 6.65 16.81 1.15
CA LEU A 37 6.39 16.48 2.54
C LEU A 37 5.48 17.58 3.15
N GLN A 38 4.17 17.38 3.09
CA GLN A 38 3.20 18.33 3.63
C GLN A 38 2.97 17.93 5.08
N PHE A 39 3.56 18.70 6.00
CA PHE A 39 3.30 18.53 7.43
C PHE A 39 1.80 18.71 7.69
N ARG A 40 1.12 17.59 7.96
CA ARG A 40 -0.30 17.61 8.29
C ARG A 40 -0.46 18.09 9.73
N LYS A 41 -1.39 19.01 9.97
CA LYS A 41 -1.77 19.42 11.34
C LYS A 41 -2.25 18.22 12.18
N ASP A 42 -2.80 17.20 11.52
CA ASP A 42 -3.29 15.99 12.15
C ASP A 42 -2.53 14.76 11.61
N VAL A 43 -1.64 14.20 12.44
CA VAL A 43 -0.85 12.99 12.14
C VAL A 43 -1.44 11.80 12.88
N SER A 44 -1.63 10.69 12.17
CA SER A 44 -2.13 9.44 12.77
C SER A 44 -1.01 8.72 13.51
N LYS A 45 -1.35 7.78 14.39
CA LYS A 45 -0.36 6.91 15.04
C LYS A 45 -0.73 5.44 14.84
N ALA A 46 0.28 4.61 14.62
CA ALA A 46 0.12 3.17 14.60
C ALA A 46 1.22 2.51 15.42
N ARG A 47 0.93 1.37 16.04
CA ARG A 47 1.89 0.56 16.79
C ARG A 47 2.31 -0.62 15.95
N TRP A 48 3.62 -0.85 15.84
CA TRP A 48 4.14 -2.04 15.16
C TRP A 48 3.88 -3.29 16.00
N ILE A 49 3.22 -4.29 15.41
CA ILE A 49 2.95 -5.59 16.03
C ILE A 49 3.92 -6.59 15.41
N TYR A 50 4.92 -7.03 16.17
CA TYR A 50 5.98 -7.90 15.66
C TYR A 50 5.48 -9.29 15.24
N ASP A 51 4.53 -9.86 15.99
CA ASP A 51 3.95 -11.17 15.67
C ASP A 51 3.16 -11.20 14.36
N LEU A 52 2.47 -10.10 14.06
CA LEU A 52 1.70 -9.95 12.81
C LEU A 52 2.54 -9.37 11.68
N GLU A 53 3.66 -8.74 12.01
CA GLU A 53 4.48 -7.94 11.10
C GLU A 53 3.65 -6.83 10.40
N MET A 54 2.75 -6.19 11.16
CA MET A 54 1.84 -5.15 10.68
C MET A 54 1.77 -3.99 11.68
N ALA A 55 1.35 -2.83 11.21
CA ALA A 55 1.09 -1.68 12.07
C ALA A 55 -0.40 -1.61 12.45
N GLU A 56 -0.74 -1.76 13.73
CA GLU A 56 -2.09 -1.52 14.26
C GLU A 56 -2.32 -0.01 14.43
N VAL A 57 -3.34 0.54 13.78
CA VAL A 57 -3.65 1.98 13.89
C VAL A 57 -4.32 2.27 15.23
N VAL A 58 -3.63 3.04 16.08
CA VAL A 58 -4.09 3.39 17.44
C VAL A 58 -4.76 4.76 17.49
N GLU A 59 -4.34 5.69 16.62
CA GLU A 59 -4.92 7.03 16.51
C GLU A 59 -5.19 7.34 15.04
N ARG A 60 -6.46 7.59 14.69
CA ARG A 60 -6.91 7.81 13.32
C ARG A 60 -7.12 9.30 13.07
N LYS A 61 -6.39 9.85 12.12
CA LYS A 61 -6.56 11.22 11.62
C LYS A 61 -6.85 11.24 10.13
N GLY A 62 -7.73 12.16 9.70
CA GLY A 62 -8.11 12.32 8.30
C GLY A 62 -8.95 11.19 7.71
N LYS A 63 -9.28 11.32 6.43
CA LYS A 63 -10.17 10.40 5.70
C LYS A 63 -9.44 9.25 4.99
N MET A 64 -8.10 9.23 4.99
CA MET A 64 -7.30 8.22 4.27
C MET A 64 -7.59 6.77 4.68
N TRP A 65 -8.05 6.58 5.92
CA TRP A 65 -8.42 5.28 6.49
C TRP A 65 -9.65 4.64 5.84
N THR A 66 -10.37 5.33 4.94
CA THR A 66 -11.40 4.69 4.10
C THR A 66 -10.80 3.78 3.04
N THR A 67 -9.60 4.11 2.55
CA THR A 67 -8.93 3.45 1.42
C THR A 67 -7.62 2.74 1.77
N THR A 68 -7.13 2.90 3.00
CA THR A 68 -5.82 2.36 3.43
C THR A 68 -5.97 1.49 4.68
N GLY A 69 -5.28 0.36 4.72
CA GLY A 69 -5.28 -0.61 5.80
C GLY A 69 -6.47 -1.59 5.74
N ILE A 70 -6.23 -2.81 6.20
CA ILE A 70 -7.25 -3.85 6.34
C ILE A 70 -7.98 -3.73 7.69
N VAL A 71 -9.24 -4.14 7.74
CA VAL A 71 -10.03 -4.16 8.97
C VAL A 71 -10.13 -5.59 9.51
N ARG A 72 -9.69 -5.78 10.75
CA ARG A 72 -9.79 -7.06 11.48
C ARG A 72 -10.34 -6.77 12.87
N ASN A 73 -11.44 -7.43 13.24
CA ASN A 73 -12.07 -7.26 14.56
C ASN A 73 -12.32 -5.79 14.96
N GLY A 74 -12.67 -4.93 13.99
CA GLY A 74 -12.93 -3.51 14.21
C GLY A 74 -11.67 -2.63 14.32
N LYS A 75 -10.48 -3.22 14.33
CA LYS A 75 -9.19 -2.52 14.28
C LYS A 75 -8.68 -2.42 12.85
N ILE A 76 -7.85 -1.41 12.58
CA ILE A 76 -7.20 -1.22 11.27
C ILE A 76 -5.74 -1.64 11.38
N TYR A 77 -5.29 -2.46 10.44
CA TYR A 77 -3.91 -2.88 10.30
C TYR A 77 -3.36 -2.43 8.96
N CYS A 78 -2.14 -1.91 8.96
CA CYS A 78 -1.42 -1.53 7.76
C CYS A 78 -0.27 -2.50 7.49
N CYS A 79 -0.10 -2.84 6.22
CA CYS A 79 1.08 -3.55 5.75
C CYS A 79 2.31 -2.64 5.79
N ILE A 80 3.52 -3.20 5.59
CA ILE A 80 4.76 -2.42 5.62
C ILE A 80 4.80 -1.34 4.53
N GLU A 81 4.33 -1.63 3.31
CA GLU A 81 4.27 -0.65 2.21
C GLU A 81 3.31 0.50 2.51
N GLU A 82 2.16 0.21 3.11
CA GLU A 82 1.18 1.24 3.49
C GLU A 82 1.74 2.12 4.61
N THR A 83 2.40 1.49 5.59
CA THR A 83 3.01 2.15 6.74
C THR A 83 4.13 3.07 6.30
N LEU A 84 5.05 2.57 5.47
CA LEU A 84 6.17 3.36 4.96
C LEU A 84 5.69 4.52 4.11
N PHE A 85 4.75 4.30 3.20
CA PHE A 85 4.17 5.37 2.38
C PHE A 85 3.55 6.47 3.25
N LEU A 86 2.74 6.10 4.24
CA LEU A 86 2.10 7.08 5.13
C LEU A 86 3.12 7.83 6.00
N ALA A 87 4.20 7.16 6.42
CA ALA A 87 5.29 7.79 7.15
C ALA A 87 6.08 8.77 6.26
N GLU A 88 6.39 8.40 5.01
CA GLU A 88 7.09 9.26 4.04
C GLU A 88 6.31 10.57 3.76
N ILE A 89 4.98 10.50 3.65
CA ILE A 89 4.15 11.70 3.42
C ILE A 89 3.79 12.46 4.71
N GLY A 90 4.37 12.08 5.85
CA GLY A 90 4.13 12.72 7.15
C GLY A 90 2.70 12.53 7.70
N ALA A 91 1.99 11.49 7.27
CA ALA A 91 0.61 11.21 7.69
C ALA A 91 0.51 10.20 8.86
N LEU A 92 1.60 9.51 9.19
CA LEU A 92 1.64 8.48 10.23
C LEU A 92 2.94 8.51 11.01
N HIS A 93 2.85 8.48 12.35
CA HIS A 93 3.94 8.11 13.23
C HIS A 93 3.81 6.63 13.61
N LEU A 94 4.84 5.83 13.29
CA LEU A 94 4.92 4.46 13.74
C LEU A 94 5.55 4.41 15.14
N LEU A 95 4.93 3.68 16.05
CA LEU A 95 5.37 3.47 17.42
C LEU A 95 5.89 2.05 17.60
N ASP A 96 6.87 1.88 18.48
CA ASP A 96 7.30 0.56 18.95
C ASP A 96 6.38 0.00 20.05
N GLU A 97 6.76 -1.14 20.64
CA GLU A 97 6.01 -1.78 21.74
C GLU A 97 5.91 -0.90 23.00
N ASN A 98 6.84 0.03 23.19
CA ASN A 98 6.90 0.95 24.32
C ASN A 98 6.28 2.32 24.00
N ASP A 99 5.45 2.40 22.95
CA ASP A 99 4.83 3.63 22.45
C ASP A 99 5.83 4.74 22.07
N THR A 100 7.07 4.37 21.76
CA THR A 100 8.12 5.30 21.33
C THR A 100 8.09 5.47 19.80
N PRO A 101 8.07 6.71 19.28
CA PRO A 101 8.10 6.95 17.84
C PRO A 101 9.37 6.40 17.17
N LEU A 102 9.18 5.58 16.14
CA LEU A 102 10.26 5.07 15.30
C LEU A 102 10.65 6.10 14.24
N PRO A 103 11.95 6.40 14.08
CA PRO A 103 12.41 7.26 13.00
C PRO A 103 12.22 6.57 11.64
N LEU A 104 12.02 7.36 10.58
CA LEU A 104 11.75 6.86 9.23
C LEU A 104 12.80 5.84 8.74
N LYS A 105 14.08 6.04 9.09
CA LYS A 105 15.18 5.10 8.78
C LYS A 105 14.93 3.67 9.31
N ASP A 106 14.27 3.54 10.46
CA ASP A 106 14.01 2.25 11.08
C ASP A 106 12.80 1.57 10.40
N ILE A 107 11.87 2.35 9.86
CA ILE A 107 10.78 1.85 9.02
C ILE A 107 11.33 1.32 7.69
N TYR A 108 12.29 2.03 7.06
CA TYR A 108 12.99 1.53 5.87
C TYR A 108 13.75 0.23 6.16
N ALA A 109 14.41 0.12 7.32
CA ALA A 109 15.11 -1.10 7.71
C ALA A 109 14.16 -2.31 7.77
N LYS A 110 12.95 -2.14 8.33
CA LYS A 110 11.91 -3.18 8.36
C LYS A 110 11.49 -3.64 6.97
N MET A 111 11.51 -2.75 5.98
CA MET A 111 11.16 -3.10 4.61
C MET A 111 12.28 -3.85 3.86
N GLN A 112 13.55 -3.67 4.25
CA GLN A 112 14.67 -4.41 3.66
C GLN A 112 14.73 -5.86 4.13
N GLU A 113 14.16 -6.15 5.30
CA GLU A 113 13.88 -7.51 5.71
C GLU A 113 12.88 -8.06 4.68
N LYS A 114 13.32 -8.92 3.74
CA LYS A 114 12.50 -9.57 2.69
C LYS A 114 11.41 -10.52 3.25
N LYS A 115 10.93 -10.22 4.44
CA LYS A 115 9.79 -10.79 5.12
C LYS A 115 8.57 -9.96 4.69
N HIS A 116 7.36 -10.34 5.08
CA HIS A 116 6.16 -9.51 4.87
C HIS A 116 5.59 -9.45 3.44
N GLY A 117 6.15 -10.20 2.47
CA GLY A 117 5.61 -10.29 1.11
C GLY A 117 5.58 -8.98 0.32
N CYS A 118 6.45 -8.03 0.67
CA CYS A 118 6.64 -6.77 -0.05
C CYS A 118 8.10 -6.64 -0.48
N SER A 119 8.31 -6.30 -1.75
CA SER A 119 9.63 -5.95 -2.30
C SER A 119 9.74 -4.44 -2.52
N TRP A 120 10.97 -3.95 -2.74
CA TRP A 120 11.20 -2.53 -3.02
C TRP A 120 10.47 -2.06 -4.28
N GLU A 121 10.47 -2.90 -5.31
CA GLU A 121 9.76 -2.68 -6.57
C GLU A 121 8.25 -2.59 -6.34
N SER A 122 7.69 -3.47 -5.50
CA SER A 122 6.27 -3.42 -5.17
C SER A 122 5.86 -2.14 -4.44
N PHE A 123 6.73 -1.61 -3.58
CA PHE A 123 6.49 -0.36 -2.90
C PHE A 123 6.59 0.86 -3.81
N GLU A 124 7.56 0.91 -4.72
CA GLU A 124 7.65 2.00 -5.70
C GLU A 124 6.38 2.07 -6.57
N ALA A 125 5.87 0.91 -7.01
CA ALA A 125 4.61 0.86 -7.74
C ALA A 125 3.41 1.25 -6.88
N TYR A 126 3.36 0.80 -5.62
CA TYR A 126 2.34 1.19 -4.66
C TYR A 126 2.33 2.71 -4.48
N LYS A 127 3.50 3.31 -4.20
CA LYS A 127 3.69 4.75 -4.02
C LYS A 127 3.24 5.53 -5.26
N HIS A 128 3.64 5.08 -6.44
CA HIS A 128 3.25 5.70 -7.71
C HIS A 128 1.73 5.69 -7.91
N LEU A 129 1.08 4.53 -7.72
CA LEU A 129 -0.38 4.40 -7.87
C LEU A 129 -1.14 5.18 -6.79
N LYS A 130 -0.64 5.22 -5.54
CA LYS A 130 -1.23 6.02 -4.47
C LYS A 130 -1.16 7.51 -4.75
N ALA A 131 -0.05 8.00 -5.32
CA ALA A 131 0.09 9.40 -5.71
C ALA A 131 -0.92 9.82 -6.79
N LEU A 132 -1.33 8.89 -7.65
CA LEU A 132 -2.39 9.06 -8.65
C LEU A 132 -3.81 8.89 -8.07
N GLY A 133 -3.96 8.66 -6.76
CA GLY A 133 -5.24 8.56 -6.07
C GLY A 133 -5.92 7.19 -6.14
N TYR A 134 -5.27 6.16 -6.70
CA TYR A 134 -5.83 4.81 -6.72
C TYR A 134 -5.96 4.24 -5.31
N VAL A 135 -6.94 3.34 -5.16
CA VAL A 135 -7.09 2.51 -3.96
C VAL A 135 -6.43 1.18 -4.25
N ILE A 136 -5.56 0.72 -3.35
CA ILE A 136 -4.69 -0.43 -3.57
C ILE A 136 -4.83 -1.36 -2.39
N GLY A 137 -5.19 -2.62 -2.65
CA GLY A 137 -5.19 -3.69 -1.66
C GLY A 137 -4.26 -4.81 -2.10
N ARG A 138 -3.70 -5.57 -1.15
CA ARG A 138 -2.95 -6.79 -1.50
C ARG A 138 -3.87 -7.82 -2.13
N HIS A 139 -3.44 -8.40 -3.24
CA HIS A 139 -4.20 -9.43 -3.94
C HIS A 139 -4.42 -10.65 -3.04
N GLY A 140 -5.62 -11.22 -3.06
CA GLY A 140 -5.98 -12.37 -2.24
C GLY A 140 -6.20 -12.06 -0.75
N ILE A 141 -5.98 -10.82 -0.30
CA ILE A 141 -6.19 -10.42 1.09
C ILE A 141 -7.53 -9.67 1.23
N PRO A 142 -8.52 -10.20 1.96
CA PRO A 142 -9.79 -9.52 2.13
C PRO A 142 -9.64 -8.18 2.88
N TRP A 143 -10.32 -7.14 2.43
CA TRP A 143 -10.30 -5.84 3.10
C TRP A 143 -10.88 -5.86 4.52
N THR A 144 -11.90 -6.68 4.77
CA THR A 144 -12.56 -6.79 6.08
C THR A 144 -12.74 -8.26 6.45
N LEU A 145 -12.33 -8.64 7.66
CA LEU A 145 -12.66 -9.93 8.26
C LEU A 145 -13.36 -9.67 9.60
N LYS A 146 -14.59 -10.18 9.73
CA LYS A 146 -15.34 -10.19 10.98
C LYS A 146 -15.37 -11.63 11.48
N THR A 147 -14.77 -11.91 12.64
CA THR A 147 -14.95 -13.21 13.28
C THR A 147 -16.43 -13.35 13.65
N ALA A 148 -17.07 -14.44 13.22
CA ALA A 148 -18.42 -14.75 13.67
C ALA A 148 -18.39 -14.96 15.18
N LYS A 149 -19.30 -14.30 15.92
CA LYS A 149 -19.61 -14.71 17.29
C LYS A 149 -20.15 -16.13 17.19
N VAL A 150 -19.43 -17.09 17.77
CA VAL A 150 -19.93 -18.46 17.91
C VAL A 150 -20.98 -18.41 19.02
N ASP A 151 -22.25 -18.41 18.65
CA ASP A 151 -23.33 -18.67 19.59
C ASP A 151 -23.26 -20.16 19.96
N SER A 152 -22.99 -20.43 21.23
CA SER A 152 -22.82 -21.75 21.81
C SER A 152 -24.15 -22.51 21.88
N SER A 153 -24.60 -23.11 20.77
CA SER A 153 -25.62 -24.14 20.83
C SER A 153 -25.60 -25.06 19.60
N ALA A 154 -24.91 -26.19 19.72
CA ALA A 154 -25.38 -27.56 19.39
C ALA A 154 -24.19 -28.51 19.19
N GLN A 155 -24.26 -29.66 19.86
CA GLN A 155 -23.27 -30.72 19.91
C GLN A 155 -23.11 -31.45 18.56
N GLY A 156 -21.88 -31.90 18.22
CA GLY A 156 -21.67 -32.84 17.11
C GLY A 156 -20.23 -33.04 16.62
N SER A 157 -19.34 -33.53 17.49
CA SER A 157 -18.11 -34.30 17.22
C SER A 157 -17.37 -34.22 15.85
N THR A 158 -16.17 -33.63 15.85
CA THR A 158 -14.90 -34.35 15.60
C THR A 158 -13.77 -33.56 16.28
N LYS A 159 -13.12 -34.18 17.27
CA LYS A 159 -12.06 -33.59 18.09
C LYS A 159 -10.73 -33.61 17.34
N MET A 160 -10.16 -32.43 17.10
CA MET A 160 -8.73 -32.21 17.30
C MET A 160 -8.63 -31.07 18.31
N ASN A 161 -8.37 -31.43 19.56
CA ASN A 161 -8.19 -30.48 20.65
C ASN A 161 -6.84 -29.80 20.48
N ASN A 162 -6.84 -28.52 20.09
CA ASN A 162 -5.85 -27.56 20.54
C ASN A 162 -6.63 -26.29 20.88
N ILE A 163 -6.63 -25.95 22.17
CA ILE A 163 -7.17 -24.68 22.68
C ILE A 163 -6.23 -23.60 22.15
N VAL A 164 -6.61 -23.00 21.03
CA VAL A 164 -5.94 -21.85 20.45
C VAL A 164 -6.98 -20.74 20.42
N ASP A 165 -6.68 -19.70 21.17
CA ASP A 165 -7.48 -18.50 21.32
C ASP A 165 -7.90 -17.94 19.95
N GLY A 166 -9.12 -17.39 19.86
CA GLY A 166 -9.73 -16.94 18.61
C GLY A 166 -8.92 -15.86 17.88
N GLU A 167 -8.07 -15.13 18.60
CA GLU A 167 -7.12 -14.16 18.06
C GLU A 167 -5.96 -14.82 17.28
N SER A 168 -5.49 -15.99 17.74
CA SER A 168 -4.34 -16.69 17.15
C SER A 168 -4.67 -17.35 15.81
N ARG A 169 -5.93 -17.77 15.58
CA ARG A 169 -6.35 -18.31 14.27
C ARG A 169 -6.39 -17.23 13.17
N GLY A 170 -6.78 -16.00 13.52
CA GLY A 170 -6.76 -14.86 12.60
C GLY A 170 -5.34 -14.45 12.23
N SER A 171 -4.44 -14.44 13.21
CA SER A 171 -3.00 -14.22 13.02
C SER A 171 -2.37 -15.27 12.10
N PHE A 172 -2.66 -16.56 12.34
CA PHE A 172 -2.12 -17.66 11.53
C PHE A 172 -2.53 -17.58 10.04
N ILE A 173 -3.76 -17.17 9.73
CA ILE A 173 -4.22 -16.98 8.35
C ILE A 173 -3.48 -15.82 7.66
N ILE A 174 -3.18 -14.74 8.39
CA ILE A 174 -2.47 -13.57 7.86
C ILE A 174 -1.03 -13.96 7.49
N THR A 175 -0.32 -14.64 8.38
CA THR A 175 1.07 -15.07 8.14
C THR A 175 1.17 -16.07 6.98
N GLU A 176 0.22 -16.99 6.85
CA GLU A 176 0.24 -18.00 5.79
C GLU A 176 -0.10 -17.42 4.41
N MET A 177 -1.05 -16.48 4.33
CA MET A 177 -1.37 -15.78 3.07
C MET A 177 -0.20 -14.97 2.52
N PHE A 178 0.75 -14.55 3.38
CA PHE A 178 1.94 -13.78 2.96
C PHE A 178 3.17 -14.63 2.66
N ARG A 179 3.13 -15.95 2.90
CA ARG A 179 4.27 -16.86 2.72
C ARG A 179 4.36 -17.55 1.36
N CYS A 180 3.33 -17.46 0.51
CA CYS A 180 3.28 -18.20 -0.76
C CYS A 180 3.97 -17.51 -1.95
N LEU A 181 4.99 -16.68 -1.72
CA LEU A 181 5.73 -16.03 -2.81
C LEU A 181 6.93 -16.90 -3.24
N ASP A 182 6.71 -17.82 -4.18
CA ASP A 182 7.78 -18.51 -4.90
C ASP A 182 8.51 -17.50 -5.82
N ILE A 183 9.83 -17.43 -5.75
CA ILE A 183 10.64 -16.32 -6.29
C ILE A 183 10.75 -16.39 -7.84
N ASN A 184 10.28 -17.48 -8.45
CA ASN A 184 10.47 -17.74 -9.88
C ASN A 184 9.23 -17.48 -10.74
N GLU A 185 8.06 -17.21 -10.16
CA GLU A 185 6.80 -17.05 -10.90
C GLU A 185 6.28 -15.62 -10.90
N VAL A 186 5.55 -15.27 -11.94
CA VAL A 186 4.85 -13.98 -12.04
C VAL A 186 3.72 -13.95 -11.04
N GLN A 187 3.76 -13.01 -10.09
CA GLN A 187 2.84 -13.01 -8.96
C GLN A 187 1.87 -11.83 -8.99
N PRO A 188 0.57 -12.07 -8.76
CA PRO A 188 -0.39 -11.00 -8.55
C PRO A 188 -0.15 -10.42 -7.15
N VAL A 189 0.18 -9.13 -7.07
CA VAL A 189 0.58 -8.48 -5.81
C VAL A 189 -0.51 -7.54 -5.31
N PHE A 190 -1.15 -6.77 -6.19
CA PHE A 190 -2.15 -5.79 -5.79
C PHE A 190 -3.43 -5.85 -6.62
N ASP A 191 -4.57 -5.72 -5.93
CA ASP A 191 -5.84 -5.35 -6.52
C ASP A 191 -5.94 -3.82 -6.55
N VAL A 192 -6.07 -3.24 -7.75
CA VAL A 192 -6.10 -1.79 -7.93
C VAL A 192 -7.51 -1.34 -8.32
N TYR A 193 -8.04 -0.37 -7.59
CA TYR A 193 -9.36 0.19 -7.76
C TYR A 193 -9.24 1.68 -8.12
N PRO A 194 -10.15 2.22 -8.95
CA PRO A 194 -10.09 3.61 -9.37
C PRO A 194 -10.21 4.57 -8.18
N PRO A 195 -9.71 5.81 -8.30
CA PRO A 195 -9.92 6.86 -7.30
C PRO A 195 -11.41 7.00 -6.95
N ASN A 196 -11.76 6.73 -5.70
CA ASN A 196 -13.14 6.71 -5.25
C ASN A 196 -13.26 7.15 -3.78
N SER A 197 -13.79 8.35 -3.57
CA SER A 197 -14.00 8.92 -2.23
C SER A 197 -15.04 8.15 -1.39
N ASN A 198 -15.89 7.37 -2.04
CA ASN A 198 -16.93 6.55 -1.43
C ASN A 198 -16.56 5.06 -1.37
N PHE A 199 -15.29 4.72 -1.52
CA PHE A 199 -14.81 3.34 -1.40
C PHE A 199 -15.20 2.72 -0.05
N LYS A 200 -15.68 1.47 -0.09
CA LYS A 200 -16.08 0.72 1.10
C LYS A 200 -15.26 -0.55 1.23
N LYS A 201 -14.44 -0.66 2.27
CA LYS A 201 -13.69 -1.89 2.60
C LYS A 201 -14.56 -3.13 2.82
N SER A 202 -15.83 -2.96 3.16
CA SER A 202 -16.77 -4.09 3.29
C SER A 202 -17.35 -4.57 1.96
N SER A 203 -17.21 -3.75 0.90
CA SER A 203 -17.71 -4.03 -0.45
C SER A 203 -16.86 -3.23 -1.43
N PRO A 204 -15.60 -3.67 -1.68
CA PRO A 204 -14.62 -2.90 -2.47
C PRO A 204 -14.98 -2.82 -3.96
N GLY A 205 -15.90 -3.67 -4.43
CA GLY A 205 -16.21 -3.84 -5.85
C GLY A 205 -15.17 -4.72 -6.55
N THR A 206 -15.14 -4.64 -7.88
CA THR A 206 -14.15 -5.33 -8.72
C THR A 206 -12.96 -4.39 -8.97
N PRO A 207 -11.71 -4.85 -8.87
CA PRO A 207 -10.56 -4.04 -9.23
C PRO A 207 -10.61 -3.67 -10.72
N CYS A 208 -10.13 -2.48 -11.08
CA CYS A 208 -9.99 -2.10 -12.49
C CYS A 208 -8.86 -2.85 -13.18
N PHE A 209 -7.85 -3.28 -12.41
CA PHE A 209 -6.85 -4.25 -12.84
C PHE A 209 -6.16 -4.90 -11.64
N VAL A 210 -5.57 -6.07 -11.85
CA VAL A 210 -4.64 -6.72 -10.92
C VAL A 210 -3.21 -6.40 -11.37
N LEU A 211 -2.39 -5.90 -10.45
CA LEU A 211 -0.99 -5.60 -10.70
C LEU A 211 -0.13 -6.83 -10.37
N CYS A 212 0.63 -7.27 -11.36
CA CYS A 212 1.54 -8.40 -11.28
C CYS A 212 2.99 -7.95 -11.40
N PHE A 213 3.90 -8.64 -10.72
CA PHE A 213 5.34 -8.42 -10.82
C PHE A 213 6.01 -9.59 -11.52
N THR A 214 6.98 -9.28 -12.36
CA THR A 214 7.76 -10.28 -13.08
C THR A 214 9.13 -10.44 -12.41
N SER A 215 9.68 -11.65 -12.43
CA SER A 215 10.97 -12.00 -11.84
C SER A 215 12.18 -11.53 -12.67
N GLY A 216 12.05 -10.42 -13.40
CA GLY A 216 13.09 -9.86 -14.28
C GLY A 216 13.07 -10.39 -15.73
N HIS A 217 12.13 -11.26 -16.06
CA HIS A 217 11.89 -11.72 -17.44
C HIS A 217 10.45 -11.41 -17.89
N PRO A 218 10.20 -11.22 -19.19
CA PRO A 218 8.84 -11.12 -19.70
C PRO A 218 8.05 -12.40 -19.38
N PRO A 219 6.79 -12.28 -18.95
CA PRO A 219 5.94 -13.44 -18.66
C PRO A 219 5.70 -14.23 -19.94
N SER A 220 5.74 -15.56 -19.84
CA SER A 220 5.34 -16.46 -20.91
C SER A 220 3.84 -16.38 -21.17
N LYS A 221 3.42 -16.80 -22.37
CA LYS A 221 2.01 -16.86 -22.74
C LYS A 221 1.19 -17.70 -21.73
N GLN A 222 1.74 -18.83 -21.29
CA GLN A 222 1.06 -19.74 -20.38
C GLN A 222 0.83 -19.08 -19.02
N GLU A 223 1.84 -18.40 -18.45
CA GLU A 223 1.72 -17.67 -17.19
C GLU A 223 0.63 -16.60 -17.28
N ILE A 224 0.59 -15.82 -18.38
CA ILE A 224 -0.45 -14.79 -18.58
C ILE A 224 -1.86 -15.41 -18.61
N GLU A 225 -2.03 -16.53 -19.32
CA GLU A 225 -3.31 -17.24 -19.42
C GLU A 225 -3.74 -17.88 -18.08
N GLU A 226 -2.80 -18.37 -17.28
CA GLU A 226 -3.03 -18.89 -15.93
C GLU A 226 -3.42 -17.79 -14.96
N LEU A 227 -2.66 -16.69 -14.91
CA LEU A 227 -2.99 -15.50 -14.11
C LEU A 227 -4.36 -14.94 -14.46
N GLY A 228 -4.72 -14.88 -15.74
CA GLY A 228 -6.03 -14.38 -16.18
C GLY A 228 -7.19 -15.23 -15.64
N ARG A 229 -7.00 -16.57 -15.58
CA ARG A 229 -7.97 -17.48 -14.97
C ARG A 229 -8.03 -17.32 -13.45
N CYS A 230 -6.88 -17.24 -12.79
CA CYS A 230 -6.79 -17.10 -11.33
C CYS A 230 -7.36 -15.75 -10.83
N CYS A 231 -7.22 -14.69 -11.61
CA CYS A 231 -7.70 -13.34 -11.26
C CYS A 231 -9.17 -13.09 -11.67
N GLY A 232 -9.93 -14.14 -11.99
CA GLY A 232 -11.36 -14.03 -12.29
C GLY A 232 -11.69 -13.17 -13.52
N GLY A 233 -10.77 -13.10 -14.49
CA GLY A 233 -10.94 -12.29 -15.70
C GLY A 233 -10.72 -10.78 -15.51
N CYS A 234 -10.25 -10.34 -14.34
CA CYS A 234 -9.85 -8.95 -14.15
C CYS A 234 -8.67 -8.61 -15.07
N PRO A 235 -8.61 -7.40 -15.67
CA PRO A 235 -7.48 -6.99 -16.48
C PRO A 235 -6.16 -7.11 -15.72
N LEU A 236 -5.13 -7.63 -16.37
CA LEU A 236 -3.80 -7.76 -15.78
C LEU A 236 -2.90 -6.60 -16.24
N LYS A 237 -2.14 -6.03 -15.30
CA LYS A 237 -1.02 -5.15 -15.60
C LYS A 237 0.25 -5.72 -15.01
N PHE A 238 1.33 -5.69 -15.77
CA PHE A 238 2.65 -6.15 -15.34
C PHE A 238 3.50 -4.93 -15.03
N CYS A 239 4.08 -4.91 -13.83
CA CYS A 239 4.91 -3.81 -13.36
C CYS A 239 6.38 -4.14 -13.55
N ASN A 240 7.12 -3.20 -14.14
CA ASN A 240 8.57 -3.19 -14.10
C ASN A 240 9.04 -1.91 -13.40
N VAL A 241 9.93 -2.04 -12.43
CA VAL A 241 10.56 -0.91 -11.75
C VAL A 241 12.04 -0.93 -12.09
N ASP A 242 12.49 0.09 -12.81
CA ASP A 242 13.87 0.22 -13.25
C ASP A 242 14.40 1.61 -12.91
N HIS A 243 15.46 1.69 -12.09
CA HIS A 243 16.08 2.94 -11.65
C HIS A 243 15.06 3.98 -11.12
N GLY A 244 14.09 3.54 -10.32
CA GLY A 244 13.03 4.40 -9.76
C GLY A 244 11.92 4.79 -10.74
N ARG A 245 11.95 4.30 -11.98
CA ARG A 245 10.88 4.49 -12.96
C ARG A 245 9.94 3.30 -12.92
N VAL A 246 8.66 3.59 -12.66
CA VAL A 246 7.59 2.59 -12.67
C VAL A 246 6.96 2.55 -14.04
N SER A 247 6.93 1.37 -14.68
CA SER A 247 6.30 1.13 -15.97
C SER A 247 5.26 0.03 -15.87
N PHE A 248 4.11 0.25 -16.50
CA PHE A 248 3.00 -0.71 -16.53
C PHE A 248 2.76 -1.22 -17.95
N PHE A 249 2.70 -2.54 -18.12
CA PHE A 249 2.47 -3.19 -19.40
C PHE A 249 1.19 -4.04 -19.36
N SER A 250 0.55 -4.21 -20.50
CA SER A 250 -0.55 -5.15 -20.69
C SER A 250 -0.29 -5.97 -21.95
N PHE A 251 -0.54 -7.26 -21.88
CA PHE A 251 -0.41 -8.16 -23.02
C PHE A 251 -1.79 -8.44 -23.60
N ASN A 252 -1.97 -8.14 -24.88
CA ASN A 252 -3.20 -8.42 -25.61
C ASN A 252 -2.91 -9.49 -26.65
N ARG A 253 -3.83 -10.45 -26.79
CA ARG A 253 -3.82 -11.37 -27.92
C ARG A 253 -4.23 -10.62 -29.18
N VAL A 254 -3.38 -10.66 -30.20
CA VAL A 254 -3.67 -10.11 -31.53
C VAL A 254 -3.62 -11.25 -32.52
N GLU A 255 -4.70 -11.43 -33.28
CA GLU A 255 -4.75 -12.38 -34.39
C GLU A 255 -4.35 -11.66 -35.67
N LEU A 256 -3.30 -12.14 -36.32
CA LEU A 256 -2.83 -11.58 -37.58
C LEU A 256 -3.70 -12.11 -38.73
N PRO A 257 -4.06 -11.27 -39.71
CA PRO A 257 -4.78 -11.73 -40.88
C PRO A 257 -3.91 -12.72 -41.65
N VAL A 258 -4.50 -13.86 -42.05
CA VAL A 258 -3.86 -14.79 -42.96
C VAL A 258 -3.94 -14.17 -44.36
N LEU A 259 -2.80 -13.83 -44.95
CA LEU A 259 -2.76 -13.35 -46.33
C LEU A 259 -3.16 -14.50 -47.27
N PRO A 260 -3.94 -14.20 -48.33
CA PRO A 260 -4.40 -15.20 -49.30
C PRO A 260 -3.27 -15.84 -50.11
#